data_AF-A3SH28-F1
#
_entry.id   AF-A3SH28-F1
#
_cell.length_a   1.000
_cell.length_b   1.000
_cell.length_c   1.000
_cell.angle_alpha   90.00
_cell.angle_beta   90.00
_cell.angle_gamma   90.00
#
_symmetry.space_group_name_H-M   'P 1'
#
loop_
_entity.id
_entity.type
_entity.pdbx_description
1 polymer ?
#
loop_
_entity_poly.entity_id
_entity_poly.type
_entity_poly.pdbx_seq_one_letter_code
_entity_poly.pdbx_strand_id
1 'polypeptide(L)'
;MSETKTAPEWAIKGELFLNCSCEVFCPCVVSLGQHPPTEGHCHAWMAIAIDEGSFDGEDLSNLNVGILADIPGRMGEGNWKVALYVDERASDAAFDAICAIFSGKAGGTTGLFTMLVSEIIGVERLPVAIQREGKTRAIQIGRKIQGEIEMIDGASPDQPVTITNSQYWMGPDIIAAKGKKSRVRDYGRVWDFGGKSAEICPIDWSGPTAR
;
A
#
# COMPACT_ATOMS: atom_id res chain seq x y z
N MET A 1 34.60 4.28 -19.27
CA MET A 1 34.43 3.44 -18.06
C MET A 1 32.98 3.60 -17.67
N SER A 2 32.15 2.59 -17.95
CA SER A 2 30.74 2.59 -17.55
C SER A 2 30.72 2.24 -16.07
N GLU A 3 30.35 3.18 -15.21
CA GLU A 3 30.01 2.85 -13.83
C GLU A 3 28.83 1.88 -13.88
N THR A 4 29.07 0.63 -13.51
CA THR A 4 28.00 -0.34 -13.26
C THR A 4 27.25 0.19 -12.04
N LYS A 5 26.14 0.90 -12.25
CA LYS A 5 25.30 1.40 -11.16
C LYS A 5 24.72 0.19 -10.43
N THR A 6 25.31 -0.17 -9.29
CA THR A 6 24.80 -1.23 -8.41
C THR A 6 23.36 -0.88 -8.07
N ALA A 7 22.45 -1.86 -8.13
CA ALA A 7 21.07 -1.64 -7.73
C ALA A 7 21.03 -1.20 -6.26
N PRO A 8 20.14 -0.26 -5.88
CA PRO A 8 20.09 0.27 -4.52
C PRO A 8 19.77 -0.85 -3.51
N GLU A 9 20.46 -0.84 -2.39
CA GLU A 9 20.20 -1.75 -1.28
C GLU A 9 19.14 -1.13 -0.37
N TRP A 10 17.97 -1.75 -0.30
CA TRP A 10 16.89 -1.25 0.55
C TRP A 10 16.06 -2.39 1.13
N ALA A 11 15.48 -2.12 2.30
CA ALA A 11 14.55 -3.01 2.97
C ALA A 11 13.49 -2.18 3.73
N ILE A 12 12.26 -2.69 3.76
CA ILE A 12 11.15 -2.14 4.53
C ILE A 12 10.44 -3.30 5.22
N LYS A 13 10.33 -3.23 6.54
CA LYS A 13 9.51 -4.12 7.35
C LYS A 13 8.44 -3.31 8.08
N GLY A 14 7.24 -3.84 8.13
CA GLY A 14 6.15 -3.21 8.87
C GLY A 14 4.78 -3.76 8.52
N GLU A 15 3.82 -2.88 8.32
CA GLU A 15 2.44 -3.26 8.03
C GLU A 15 1.87 -2.40 6.91
N LEU A 16 1.26 -3.06 5.92
CA LEU A 16 0.41 -2.43 4.93
C LEU A 16 -1.05 -2.72 5.29
N PHE A 17 -1.90 -1.72 5.17
CA PHE A 17 -3.34 -1.93 5.16
C PHE A 17 -4.03 -1.07 4.13
N LEU A 18 -5.12 -1.55 3.57
CA LEU A 18 -5.84 -0.85 2.51
C LEU A 18 -7.34 -1.06 2.61
N ASN A 19 -8.08 -0.20 1.90
CA ASN A 19 -9.51 -0.35 1.68
C ASN A 19 -9.82 -0.02 0.22
N CYS A 20 -10.55 -0.90 -0.45
CA CYS A 20 -10.86 -0.76 -1.88
C CYS A 20 -12.36 -0.79 -2.16
N SER A 21 -12.73 -0.54 -3.42
CA SER A 21 -14.11 -0.51 -3.91
C SER A 21 -14.84 -1.86 -3.95
N CYS A 22 -14.17 -2.99 -3.68
CA CYS A 22 -14.82 -4.32 -3.69
C CYS A 22 -15.77 -4.51 -2.51
N GLU A 23 -16.83 -5.29 -2.66
CA GLU A 23 -17.88 -5.42 -1.62
C GLU A 23 -17.44 -6.18 -0.37
N VAL A 24 -17.24 -7.50 -0.48
CA VAL A 24 -17.05 -8.40 0.68
C VAL A 24 -15.59 -8.74 0.91
N PHE A 25 -14.90 -9.19 -0.13
CA PHE A 25 -13.48 -9.51 -0.09
C PHE A 25 -12.89 -9.24 -1.48
N CYS A 26 -11.69 -8.67 -1.55
CA CYS A 26 -11.09 -8.35 -2.84
C CYS A 26 -10.69 -9.65 -3.55
N PRO A 27 -11.27 -9.98 -4.71
CA PRO A 27 -10.89 -11.17 -5.45
C PRO A 27 -9.44 -11.07 -5.95
N CYS A 28 -8.85 -9.86 -5.97
CA CYS A 28 -7.47 -9.60 -6.34
C CYS A 28 -6.45 -10.38 -5.49
N VAL A 29 -6.74 -10.63 -4.21
CA VAL A 29 -5.81 -11.28 -3.27
C VAL A 29 -5.51 -12.71 -3.71
N VAL A 30 -6.56 -13.50 -3.95
CA VAL A 30 -6.44 -14.91 -4.34
C VAL A 30 -6.22 -15.11 -5.83
N SER A 31 -6.73 -14.20 -6.67
CA SER A 31 -6.54 -14.27 -8.13
C SER A 31 -5.24 -13.62 -8.60
N LEU A 32 -4.42 -13.06 -7.71
CA LEU A 32 -3.22 -12.30 -8.06
C LEU A 32 -3.50 -11.19 -9.09
N GLY A 33 -4.63 -10.50 -8.89
CA GLY A 33 -5.09 -9.42 -9.75
C GLY A 33 -5.70 -9.82 -11.09
N GLN A 34 -5.94 -11.12 -11.34
CA GLN A 34 -6.51 -11.63 -12.59
C GLN A 34 -8.05 -11.58 -12.64
N HIS A 35 -8.72 -11.57 -11.49
CA HIS A 35 -10.17 -11.49 -11.44
C HIS A 35 -10.65 -10.03 -11.50
N PRO A 36 -11.76 -9.70 -12.20
CA PRO A 36 -12.36 -8.38 -12.15
C PRO A 36 -12.69 -7.94 -10.72
N PRO A 37 -12.49 -6.66 -10.38
CA PRO A 37 -13.02 -6.09 -9.14
C PRO A 37 -14.56 -6.05 -9.18
N THR A 38 -15.22 -5.98 -8.02
CA THR A 38 -16.68 -6.13 -7.91
C THR A 38 -17.46 -5.13 -8.78
N GLU A 39 -17.04 -3.87 -8.75
CA GLU A 39 -17.69 -2.76 -9.48
C GLU A 39 -17.08 -2.51 -10.87
N GLY A 40 -16.28 -3.44 -11.38
CA GLY A 40 -15.59 -3.32 -12.67
C GLY A 40 -14.37 -2.39 -12.68
N HIS A 41 -14.13 -1.63 -11.60
CA HIS A 41 -12.94 -0.81 -11.37
C HIS A 41 -12.40 -1.02 -9.94
N CYS A 42 -11.10 -0.77 -9.74
CA CYS A 42 -10.46 -0.84 -8.44
C CYS A 42 -9.99 0.56 -8.03
N HIS A 43 -10.75 1.18 -7.12
CA HIS A 43 -10.33 2.38 -6.43
C HIS A 43 -9.92 1.98 -5.01
N ALA A 44 -8.80 2.51 -4.53
CA ALA A 44 -8.30 2.19 -3.21
C ALA A 44 -7.50 3.34 -2.61
N TRP A 45 -7.40 3.32 -1.28
CA TRP A 45 -6.26 3.91 -0.59
C TRP A 45 -5.49 2.81 0.13
N MET A 46 -4.19 3.00 0.28
CA MET A 46 -3.29 2.12 1.02
C MET A 46 -2.49 2.94 2.02
N ALA A 47 -2.17 2.33 3.14
CA ALA A 47 -1.39 2.88 4.22
C ALA A 47 -0.26 1.90 4.50
N ILE A 48 0.96 2.42 4.62
CA ILE A 48 2.15 1.65 4.94
C ILE A 48 2.77 2.30 6.18
N ALA A 49 2.80 1.55 7.28
CA ALA A 49 3.58 1.89 8.47
C ALA A 49 4.93 1.20 8.36
N ILE A 50 6.01 1.97 8.19
CA ILE A 50 7.37 1.46 8.14
C ILE A 50 7.86 1.37 9.59
N ASP A 51 7.98 0.16 10.12
CA ASP A 51 8.49 -0.08 11.48
C ASP A 51 10.02 -0.03 11.48
N GLU A 52 10.63 -0.72 10.51
CA GLU A 52 12.07 -0.72 10.25
C GLU A 52 12.29 -0.52 8.75
N GLY A 53 13.21 0.36 8.36
CA GLY A 53 13.53 0.49 6.94
C GLY A 53 14.81 1.24 6.66
N SER A 54 15.43 0.95 5.51
CA SER A 54 16.63 1.63 5.05
C SER A 54 16.70 1.68 3.53
N PHE A 55 17.44 2.67 3.01
CA PHE A 55 17.77 2.79 1.58
C PHE A 55 19.17 3.37 1.43
N ASP A 56 20.12 2.57 0.95
CA ASP A 56 21.54 2.96 0.78
C ASP A 56 22.13 3.64 2.04
N GLY A 57 21.71 3.19 3.22
CA GLY A 57 22.13 3.73 4.53
C GLY A 57 21.29 4.88 5.08
N GLU A 58 20.35 5.46 4.31
CA GLU A 58 19.33 6.39 4.82
C GLU A 58 18.30 5.62 5.66
N ASP A 59 17.97 6.14 6.84
CA ASP A 59 16.97 5.55 7.73
C ASP A 59 15.56 5.94 7.29
N LEU A 60 14.70 4.94 7.09
CA LEU A 60 13.28 5.10 6.73
C LEU A 60 12.33 4.69 7.87
N SER A 61 12.87 4.31 9.02
CA SER A 61 12.12 3.75 10.13
C SER A 61 11.14 4.75 10.73
N ASN A 62 9.99 4.26 11.20
CA ASN A 62 8.91 5.03 11.82
C ASN A 62 8.25 6.08 10.91
N LEU A 63 8.47 6.02 9.59
CA LEU A 63 7.78 6.84 8.60
C LEU A 63 6.49 6.16 8.11
N ASN A 64 5.50 6.97 7.77
CA ASN A 64 4.25 6.50 7.19
C ASN A 64 4.14 6.89 5.71
N VAL A 65 3.55 6.02 4.91
CA VAL A 65 3.29 6.28 3.50
C VAL A 65 1.82 6.03 3.22
N GLY A 66 1.19 6.94 2.50
CA GLY A 66 -0.14 6.79 1.95
C GLY A 66 -0.10 6.66 0.44
N ILE A 67 -0.99 5.85 -0.13
CA ILE A 67 -1.17 5.73 -1.57
C ILE A 67 -2.65 5.89 -1.88
N LEU A 68 -2.98 6.68 -2.89
CA LEU A 68 -4.26 6.62 -3.58
C LEU A 68 -4.04 5.86 -4.88
N ALA A 69 -4.88 4.88 -5.18
CA ALA A 69 -4.85 4.13 -6.44
C ALA A 69 -6.20 4.18 -7.15
N ASP A 70 -6.16 4.52 -8.43
CA ASP A 70 -7.29 4.55 -9.36
C ASP A 70 -6.94 3.62 -10.52
N ILE A 71 -7.61 2.46 -10.58
CA ILE A 71 -7.34 1.40 -11.53
C ILE A 71 -8.65 1.13 -12.30
N PRO A 72 -8.67 1.29 -13.63
CA PRO A 72 -9.90 1.23 -14.42
C PRO A 72 -10.51 -0.18 -14.53
N GLY A 73 -9.78 -1.22 -14.10
CA GLY A 73 -10.18 -2.61 -14.27
C GLY A 73 -9.42 -3.55 -13.36
N ARG A 74 -8.93 -4.66 -13.93
CA ARG A 74 -8.18 -5.67 -13.18
C ARG A 74 -6.85 -5.11 -12.70
N MET A 75 -6.53 -5.40 -11.43
CA MET A 75 -5.29 -4.96 -10.80
C MET A 75 -4.05 -5.39 -11.61
N GLY A 76 -4.03 -6.61 -12.12
CA GLY A 76 -2.90 -7.15 -12.89
C GLY A 76 -2.77 -6.61 -14.32
N GLU A 77 -3.77 -5.91 -14.86
CA GLU A 77 -3.73 -5.35 -16.22
C GLU A 77 -3.08 -3.95 -16.27
N GLY A 78 -2.77 -3.35 -15.12
CA GLY A 78 -2.10 -2.06 -15.04
C GLY A 78 -3.01 -0.87 -15.34
N ASN A 79 -2.46 0.16 -15.97
CA ASN A 79 -3.09 1.48 -16.14
C ASN A 79 -3.45 2.17 -14.81
N TRP A 80 -2.63 1.95 -13.79
CA TRP A 80 -2.87 2.59 -12.50
C TRP A 80 -2.56 4.07 -12.60
N LYS A 81 -3.44 4.88 -12.01
CA LYS A 81 -3.16 6.27 -11.66
C LYS A 81 -2.98 6.34 -10.15
N VAL A 82 -1.81 6.80 -9.71
CA VAL A 82 -1.45 6.76 -8.29
C VAL A 82 -1.02 8.12 -7.77
N ALA A 83 -1.44 8.45 -6.55
CA ALA A 83 -0.84 9.54 -5.78
C ALA A 83 -0.10 8.97 -4.58
N LEU A 84 1.11 9.49 -4.31
CA LEU A 84 1.94 9.10 -3.18
C LEU A 84 1.98 10.21 -2.15
N TYR A 85 1.75 9.86 -0.89
CA TYR A 85 1.79 10.75 0.26
C TYR A 85 2.88 10.26 1.20
N VAL A 86 3.89 11.08 1.43
CA VAL A 86 5.01 10.73 2.31
C VAL A 86 4.92 11.57 3.57
N ASP A 87 5.17 10.94 4.71
CA ASP A 87 5.19 11.61 6.01
C ASP A 87 6.07 12.87 6.00
N GLU A 88 5.57 13.96 6.55
CA GLU A 88 6.32 15.22 6.70
C GLU A 88 7.58 15.11 7.56
N ARG A 89 7.67 14.08 8.39
CA ARG A 89 8.85 13.76 9.19
C ARG A 89 10.02 13.25 8.36
N ALA A 90 9.80 12.86 7.10
CA ALA A 90 10.85 12.39 6.21
C ALA A 90 11.85 13.51 5.90
N SER A 91 13.15 13.19 6.02
CA SER A 91 14.24 13.99 5.44
C SER A 91 14.06 14.07 3.92
N ASP A 92 14.81 14.97 3.26
CA ASP A 92 14.79 15.02 1.80
C ASP A 92 15.31 13.72 1.16
N ALA A 93 16.35 13.14 1.75
CA ALA A 93 16.89 11.86 1.31
C ALA A 93 15.90 10.70 1.52
N ALA A 94 15.25 10.63 2.68
CA ALA A 94 14.24 9.62 2.97
C ALA A 94 13.01 9.77 2.06
N PHE A 95 12.59 11.00 1.77
CA PHE A 95 11.51 11.27 0.83
C PHE A 95 11.85 10.78 -0.58
N ASP A 96 13.05 11.09 -1.08
CA ASP A 96 13.50 10.66 -2.40
C ASP A 96 13.65 9.12 -2.48
N ALA A 97 14.14 8.49 -1.40
CA ALA A 97 14.22 7.04 -1.26
C ALA A 97 12.83 6.39 -1.32
N ILE A 98 11.86 6.89 -0.54
CA ILE A 98 10.47 6.41 -0.56
C ILE A 98 9.89 6.59 -1.96
N CYS A 99 10.11 7.74 -2.62
CA CYS A 99 9.65 7.94 -3.99
C CYS A 99 10.26 6.90 -4.95
N ALA A 100 11.55 6.59 -4.82
CA ALA A 100 12.22 5.58 -5.65
C ALA A 100 11.68 4.17 -5.43
N ILE A 101 11.42 3.77 -4.17
CA ILE A 101 10.83 2.48 -3.81
C ILE A 101 9.40 2.37 -4.36
N PHE A 102 8.54 3.33 -4.05
CA PHE A 102 7.11 3.24 -4.39
C PHE A 102 6.80 3.58 -5.85
N SER A 103 7.72 4.18 -6.60
CA SER A 103 7.62 4.25 -8.07
C SER A 103 8.13 2.96 -8.75
N GLY A 104 8.66 2.00 -8.00
CA GLY A 104 9.30 0.78 -8.50
C GLY A 104 10.68 0.97 -9.12
N LYS A 105 11.23 2.19 -9.13
CA LYS A 105 12.57 2.49 -9.72
C LYS A 105 13.70 1.82 -8.93
N ALA A 106 13.47 1.57 -7.65
CA ALA A 106 14.40 0.85 -6.79
C ALA A 106 14.41 -0.68 -7.05
N GLY A 107 13.53 -1.21 -7.91
CA GLY A 107 13.45 -2.64 -8.21
C GLY A 107 12.89 -3.46 -7.04
N GLY A 108 13.28 -4.73 -6.95
CA GLY A 108 12.89 -5.61 -5.84
C GLY A 108 11.39 -5.87 -5.79
N THR A 109 10.82 -5.97 -4.59
CA THR A 109 9.39 -6.26 -4.38
C THR A 109 8.46 -5.29 -5.11
N THR A 110 8.82 -4.00 -5.16
CA THR A 110 8.01 -2.95 -5.81
C THR A 110 8.35 -2.75 -7.29
N GLY A 111 9.30 -3.51 -7.85
CA GLY A 111 9.75 -3.35 -9.25
C GLY A 111 8.61 -3.51 -10.27
N LEU A 112 7.59 -4.30 -9.94
CA LEU A 112 6.38 -4.48 -10.77
C LEU A 112 5.61 -3.18 -11.02
N PHE A 113 5.72 -2.18 -10.14
CA PHE A 113 5.02 -0.89 -10.31
C PHE A 113 5.46 -0.17 -11.58
N THR A 114 6.69 -0.38 -12.05
CA THR A 114 7.18 0.19 -13.31
C THR A 114 6.38 -0.27 -14.53
N MET A 115 5.69 -1.42 -14.43
CA MET A 115 4.85 -1.98 -15.49
C MET A 115 3.36 -1.66 -15.28
N LEU A 116 2.90 -1.55 -14.03
CA LEU A 116 1.48 -1.39 -13.71
C LEU A 116 1.04 0.08 -13.64
N VAL A 117 1.93 0.97 -13.21
CA VAL A 117 1.62 2.39 -13.02
C VAL A 117 1.83 3.14 -14.33
N SER A 118 0.73 3.62 -14.90
CA SER A 118 0.75 4.45 -16.11
C SER A 118 0.95 5.94 -15.81
N GLU A 119 0.50 6.40 -14.65
CA GLU A 119 0.49 7.82 -14.30
C GLU A 119 0.68 8.01 -12.80
N ILE A 120 1.71 8.75 -12.39
CA ILE A 120 1.82 9.27 -11.03
C ILE A 120 1.17 10.65 -11.06
N ILE A 121 -0.07 10.75 -10.56
CA ILE A 121 -0.87 11.98 -10.62
C ILE A 121 -0.44 13.00 -9.56
N GLY A 122 0.34 12.58 -8.56
CA GLY A 122 0.90 13.47 -7.56
C GLY A 122 1.82 12.76 -6.57
N VAL A 123 2.77 13.53 -6.02
CA VAL A 123 3.63 13.12 -4.91
C VAL A 123 3.70 14.29 -3.95
N GLU A 124 3.31 14.08 -2.70
CA GLU A 124 3.25 15.14 -1.70
C GLU A 124 3.92 14.70 -0.40
N ARG A 125 4.59 15.65 0.25
CA ARG A 125 5.07 15.52 1.63
C ARG A 125 4.13 16.29 2.55
N LEU A 126 3.50 15.60 3.51
CA LEU A 126 2.46 16.16 4.39
C LEU A 126 2.23 15.26 5.62
N PRO A 127 1.46 15.69 6.64
CA PRO A 127 1.15 14.83 7.77
C PRO A 127 0.42 13.55 7.33
N VAL A 128 1.07 12.40 7.55
CA VAL A 128 0.51 11.05 7.36
C VAL A 128 0.52 10.37 8.72
N ALA A 129 -0.64 10.31 9.37
CA ALA A 129 -0.77 9.68 10.68
C ALA A 129 -1.42 8.30 10.54
N ILE A 130 -0.75 7.27 11.04
CA ILE A 130 -1.29 5.91 11.15
C ILE A 130 -1.52 5.56 12.61
N GLN A 131 -2.65 4.91 12.91
CA GLN A 131 -2.96 4.33 14.22
C GLN A 131 -3.24 2.84 14.06
N ARG A 132 -2.66 2.04 14.96
CA ARG A 132 -2.83 0.58 15.01
C ARG A 132 -3.25 0.22 16.42
N GLU A 133 -4.52 -0.12 16.62
CA GLU A 133 -5.10 -0.40 17.94
C GLU A 133 -5.96 -1.66 17.88
N GLY A 134 -5.50 -2.74 18.51
CA GLY A 134 -6.19 -4.03 18.48
C GLY A 134 -6.51 -4.47 17.04
N LYS A 135 -7.81 -4.63 16.75
CA LYS A 135 -8.35 -5.03 15.44
C LYS A 135 -8.49 -3.89 14.44
N THR A 136 -8.25 -2.65 14.86
CA THR A 136 -8.49 -1.46 14.07
C THR A 136 -7.19 -0.89 13.50
N ARG A 137 -7.26 -0.42 12.26
CA ARG A 137 -6.22 0.38 11.61
C ARG A 137 -6.83 1.65 11.07
N ALA A 138 -6.19 2.78 11.30
CA ALA A 138 -6.65 4.06 10.79
C ALA A 138 -5.50 4.83 10.16
N ILE A 139 -5.82 5.58 9.10
CA ILE A 139 -4.92 6.52 8.44
C ILE A 139 -5.60 7.88 8.29
N GLN A 140 -4.86 8.94 8.59
CA GLN A 140 -5.26 10.32 8.38
C GLN A 140 -4.19 11.03 7.54
N ILE A 141 -4.56 11.49 6.34
CA ILE A 141 -3.69 12.26 5.45
C ILE A 141 -4.30 13.65 5.26
N GLY A 142 -3.81 14.63 6.01
CA GLY A 142 -4.33 16.01 5.98
C GLY A 142 -5.86 16.06 6.02
N ARG A 143 -6.50 16.63 4.99
CA ARG A 143 -7.96 16.58 4.77
C ARG A 143 -8.36 15.70 3.57
N LYS A 144 -7.39 15.00 2.99
CA LYS A 144 -7.49 14.28 1.72
C LYS A 144 -8.00 12.86 1.90
N ILE A 145 -7.46 12.13 2.89
CA ILE A 145 -7.85 10.74 3.17
C ILE A 145 -8.14 10.57 4.67
N GLN A 146 -9.28 9.96 4.98
CA GLN A 146 -9.69 9.52 6.32
C GLN A 146 -10.10 8.06 6.23
N GLY A 147 -9.20 7.16 6.63
CA GLY A 147 -9.41 5.72 6.58
C GLY A 147 -9.45 5.11 7.97
N GLU A 148 -10.38 4.19 8.19
CA GLU A 148 -10.51 3.35 9.38
C GLU A 148 -11.05 2.01 8.91
N ILE A 149 -10.32 0.94 9.17
CA ILE A 149 -10.70 -0.43 8.86
C ILE A 149 -10.64 -1.28 10.12
N GLU A 150 -11.40 -2.36 10.14
CA GLU A 150 -11.47 -3.31 11.26
C GLU A 150 -11.36 -4.73 10.74
N MET A 151 -10.52 -5.55 11.37
CA MET A 151 -10.36 -6.96 11.05
C MET A 151 -11.69 -7.72 11.16
N ILE A 152 -11.90 -8.70 10.29
CA ILE A 152 -13.02 -9.63 10.38
C ILE A 152 -12.69 -10.70 11.40
N ASP A 153 -13.60 -10.92 12.36
CA ASP A 153 -13.47 -11.95 13.38
C ASP A 153 -13.43 -13.34 12.75
N GLY A 154 -12.44 -14.15 13.14
CA GLY A 154 -12.43 -15.57 12.84
C GLY A 154 -13.25 -16.36 13.85
N ALA A 155 -13.27 -17.68 13.67
CA ALA A 155 -14.00 -18.58 14.55
C ALA A 155 -13.45 -18.59 15.99
N SER A 156 -12.15 -18.31 16.15
CA SER A 156 -11.51 -18.12 17.45
C SER A 156 -11.42 -16.63 17.77
N PRO A 157 -11.71 -16.20 19.01
CA PRO A 157 -11.74 -14.77 19.38
C PRO A 157 -10.44 -14.00 19.07
N ASP A 158 -9.29 -14.68 19.16
CA ASP A 158 -7.95 -14.11 19.02
C ASP A 158 -7.34 -14.29 17.61
N GLN A 159 -8.09 -14.88 16.68
CA GLN A 159 -7.60 -15.14 15.32
C GLN A 159 -8.57 -14.52 14.30
N PRO A 160 -8.17 -13.46 13.58
CA PRO A 160 -8.99 -12.92 12.51
C PRO A 160 -9.00 -13.86 11.30
N VAL A 161 -9.98 -13.69 10.42
CA VAL A 161 -10.01 -14.39 9.13
C VAL A 161 -8.77 -14.00 8.33
N THR A 162 -7.92 -14.98 8.01
CA THR A 162 -6.63 -14.77 7.36
C THR A 162 -6.45 -15.73 6.20
N ILE A 163 -5.98 -15.22 5.06
CA ILE A 163 -5.52 -16.00 3.92
C ILE A 163 -4.00 -16.16 4.08
N THR A 164 -3.52 -17.39 4.16
CA THR A 164 -2.10 -17.72 4.29
C THR A 164 -1.61 -18.52 3.09
N ASN A 165 -0.29 -18.69 2.95
CA ASN A 165 0.33 -19.40 1.81
C ASN A 165 -0.02 -18.74 0.46
N SER A 166 -0.11 -17.41 0.45
CA SER A 166 -0.41 -16.63 -0.74
C SER A 166 0.85 -16.29 -1.53
N GLN A 167 0.72 -16.17 -2.86
CA GLN A 167 1.74 -15.56 -3.73
C GLN A 167 1.50 -14.05 -3.93
N TYR A 168 0.60 -13.46 -3.14
CA TYR A 168 0.27 -12.06 -3.26
C TYR A 168 1.47 -11.18 -2.93
N TRP A 169 1.75 -10.22 -3.81
CA TRP A 169 2.97 -9.43 -3.75
C TRP A 169 3.06 -8.52 -2.50
N MET A 170 1.91 -8.16 -1.91
CA MET A 170 1.89 -7.29 -0.73
C MET A 170 2.41 -8.02 0.51
N GLY A 171 2.14 -9.31 0.66
CA GLY A 171 2.55 -10.09 1.82
C GLY A 171 2.05 -11.55 1.76
N PRO A 172 2.72 -12.45 2.50
CA PRO A 172 2.39 -13.89 2.50
C PRO A 172 1.08 -14.21 3.23
N ASP A 173 0.73 -13.38 4.22
CA ASP A 173 -0.48 -13.48 5.04
C ASP A 173 -1.34 -12.23 4.82
N ILE A 174 -2.64 -12.43 4.55
CA ILE A 174 -3.60 -11.37 4.27
C ILE A 174 -4.75 -11.50 5.25
N ILE A 175 -4.83 -10.57 6.19
CA ILE A 175 -5.89 -10.51 7.18
C ILE A 175 -7.07 -9.77 6.56
N ALA A 176 -8.22 -10.44 6.46
CA ALA A 176 -9.42 -9.85 5.91
C ALA A 176 -9.99 -8.80 6.88
N ALA A 177 -10.37 -7.64 6.35
CA ALA A 177 -10.89 -6.52 7.10
C ALA A 177 -12.05 -5.85 6.35
N LYS A 178 -12.71 -4.89 7.01
CA LYS A 178 -13.80 -4.10 6.44
C LYS A 178 -13.62 -2.62 6.76
N GLY A 179 -13.94 -1.76 5.80
CA GLY A 179 -13.99 -0.31 6.01
C GLY A 179 -15.05 0.10 7.03
N LYS A 180 -14.69 0.94 8.00
CA LYS A 180 -15.60 1.57 8.98
C LYS A 180 -15.91 3.01 8.58
N LYS A 181 -14.86 3.80 8.36
CA LYS A 181 -14.90 5.15 7.79
C LYS A 181 -13.84 5.22 6.71
N SER A 182 -14.17 5.68 5.52
CA SER A 182 -13.20 5.56 4.43
C SER A 182 -13.48 6.61 3.37
N ARG A 183 -13.06 7.84 3.63
CA ARG A 183 -13.32 8.99 2.76
C ARG A 183 -12.05 9.40 2.04
N VAL A 184 -12.15 9.52 0.73
CA VAL A 184 -11.09 10.06 -0.13
C VAL A 184 -11.64 11.29 -0.84
N ARG A 185 -10.91 12.39 -0.76
CA ARG A 185 -11.16 13.62 -1.52
C ARG A 185 -9.83 14.23 -1.93
N ASP A 186 -9.35 13.86 -3.11
CA ASP A 186 -8.16 14.47 -3.68
C ASP A 186 -8.05 14.23 -5.18
N TYR A 187 -7.28 15.05 -5.90
CA TYR A 187 -7.05 14.90 -7.34
C TYR A 187 -8.35 14.69 -8.16
N GLY A 188 -9.44 15.36 -7.80
CA GLY A 188 -10.75 15.23 -8.46
C GLY A 188 -11.52 13.95 -8.14
N ARG A 189 -11.01 13.09 -7.26
CA ARG A 189 -11.67 11.86 -6.81
C ARG A 189 -12.40 12.10 -5.50
N VAL A 190 -13.62 11.60 -5.42
CA VAL A 190 -14.47 11.68 -4.23
C VAL A 190 -15.06 10.30 -4.02
N TRP A 191 -14.50 9.54 -3.08
CA TRP A 191 -14.89 8.14 -2.83
C TRP A 191 -15.24 7.93 -1.36
N ASP A 192 -16.15 6.98 -1.13
CA ASP A 192 -16.44 6.43 0.19
C ASP A 192 -16.41 4.90 0.12
N PHE A 193 -15.50 4.26 0.87
CA PHE A 193 -15.39 2.80 0.96
C PHE A 193 -15.86 2.24 2.30
N GLY A 194 -16.68 3.01 3.04
CA GLY A 194 -17.35 2.52 4.24
C GLY A 194 -18.12 1.24 3.96
N GLY A 195 -17.83 0.19 4.74
CA GLY A 195 -18.42 -1.13 4.59
C GLY A 195 -17.86 -1.99 3.46
N LYS A 196 -16.85 -1.52 2.70
CA LYS A 196 -16.21 -2.26 1.62
C LYS A 196 -15.03 -3.09 2.10
N SER A 197 -14.52 -3.94 1.21
CA SER A 197 -13.36 -4.80 1.42
C SER A 197 -12.14 -4.01 1.86
N ALA A 198 -11.50 -4.49 2.93
CA ALA A 198 -10.21 -4.03 3.39
C ALA A 198 -9.32 -5.23 3.70
N GLU A 199 -8.02 -4.98 3.79
CA GLU A 199 -7.06 -6.01 4.17
C GLU A 199 -5.88 -5.41 4.90
N ILE A 200 -5.23 -6.23 5.71
CA ILE A 200 -4.01 -5.92 6.46
C ILE A 200 -2.99 -7.00 6.13
N CYS A 201 -1.78 -6.59 5.76
CA CYS A 201 -0.67 -7.46 5.39
C CYS A 201 0.56 -7.04 6.19
N PRO A 202 1.17 -7.92 7.00
CA PRO A 202 2.55 -7.70 7.43
C PRO A 202 3.45 -7.69 6.17
N ILE A 203 4.35 -6.72 6.09
CA ILE A 203 5.24 -6.55 4.95
C ILE A 203 6.69 -6.77 5.35
N ASP A 204 7.43 -7.43 4.46
CA ASP A 204 8.87 -7.61 4.50
C ASP A 204 9.36 -7.48 3.04
N TRP A 205 9.59 -6.24 2.63
CA TRP A 205 9.91 -5.85 1.26
C TRP A 205 11.38 -5.51 1.16
N SER A 206 12.00 -5.85 0.04
CA SER A 206 13.41 -5.57 -0.17
C SER A 206 13.73 -5.29 -1.62
N GLY A 207 14.88 -4.64 -1.82
CA GLY A 207 15.47 -4.41 -3.11
C GLY A 207 15.88 -5.69 -3.82
N PRO A 208 16.27 -5.59 -5.10
CA PRO A 208 16.71 -6.74 -5.85
C PRO A 208 17.94 -7.32 -5.18
N THR A 209 17.93 -8.63 -4.92
CA THR A 209 19.12 -9.34 -4.44
C THR A 209 20.22 -9.18 -5.50
N ALA A 210 21.41 -8.73 -5.10
CA ALA A 210 22.56 -8.71 -5.99
C ALA A 210 22.77 -10.15 -6.52
N ARG A 211 22.59 -10.32 -7.84
CA ARG A 211 22.89 -11.58 -8.52
C ARG A 211 24.37 -11.69 -8.83
#